data_AF-A0A1I5BQA3-F1
#
_entry.id   AF-A0A1I5BQA3-F1
#
_cell.length_a   1.000
_cell.length_b   1.000
_cell.length_c   1.000
_cell.angle_alpha   90.00
_cell.angle_beta   90.00
_cell.angle_gamma   90.00
#
_symmetry.space_group_name_H-M   'P 1'
#
loop_
_entity.id
_entity.type
_entity.pdbx_description
1 polymer ?
#
loop_
_entity_poly.entity_id
_entity_poly.type
_entity_poly.pdbx_seq_one_letter_code
_entity_poly.pdbx_strand_id
1 'polypeptide(L)'
;MAYFAWTGIMLNIVIAAWLTWNCLLLPTLEATSITRWYWAISRKHSVVKPAKTWAHIWMSNFHLFGRDFDSMSNRLGRWDGIGKWTVYSGEEE
;
A
#
# COMPACT_ATOMS: atom_id res chain seq x y z
N MET A 1 9.98 -27.37 32.14
CA MET A 1 10.29 -27.85 30.77
C MET A 1 9.21 -27.43 29.77
N ALA A 2 7.95 -27.90 29.91
CA ALA A 2 6.87 -27.57 28.96
C ALA A 2 6.56 -26.06 28.83
N TYR A 3 6.64 -25.30 29.92
CA TYR A 3 6.40 -23.85 29.94
C TYR A 3 7.35 -23.07 29.00
N PHE A 4 8.66 -23.33 29.08
CA PHE A 4 9.66 -22.66 28.22
C PHE A 4 9.48 -23.00 26.73
N ALA A 5 9.09 -24.24 26.42
CA ALA A 5 8.78 -24.65 25.05
C ALA A 5 7.55 -23.91 24.50
N TRP A 6 6.49 -23.80 25.31
CA TRP A 6 5.27 -23.08 24.92
C TRP A 6 5.52 -21.59 24.69
N THR A 7 6.26 -20.94 25.59
CA THR A 7 6.61 -19.52 25.43
C THR A 7 7.45 -19.27 24.18
N GLY A 8 8.36 -20.19 23.84
CA GLY A 8 9.16 -20.10 22.61
C GLY A 8 8.30 -20.25 21.35
N ILE A 9 7.34 -21.18 21.33
CA ILE A 9 6.41 -21.35 20.21
C ILE A 9 5.53 -20.10 20.05
N MET A 10 4.94 -19.59 21.14
CA MET A 10 4.12 -18.39 21.12
C MET A 10 4.90 -17.17 20.60
N LEU A 11 6.14 -17.00 21.04
CA LEU A 11 7.00 -15.91 20.56
C LEU A 11 7.23 -15.98 19.04
N ASN A 12 7.50 -17.18 18.51
CA ASN A 12 7.67 -17.36 17.07
C ASN A 12 6.39 -17.06 16.28
N ILE A 13 5.22 -17.45 16.81
CA ILE A 13 3.93 -17.12 16.18
C ILE A 13 3.72 -15.60 16.15
N VAL A 14 4.00 -14.89 17.25
CA VAL A 14 3.87 -13.43 17.29
C VAL A 14 4.82 -12.76 16.28
N ILE A 15 6.07 -13.22 16.21
CA ILE A 15 7.05 -12.70 15.23
C ILE A 15 6.57 -12.98 13.80
N ALA A 16 6.10 -14.19 13.50
CA ALA A 16 5.60 -14.55 12.19
C ALA A 16 4.36 -13.73 11.79
N ALA A 17 3.44 -13.51 12.73
CA ALA A 17 2.26 -12.67 12.53
C ALA A 17 2.66 -11.21 12.27
N TRP A 18 3.60 -10.67 13.05
CA TRP A 18 4.12 -9.31 12.86
C TRP A 18 4.82 -9.14 11.52
N LEU A 19 5.66 -10.10 11.11
CA LEU A 19 6.30 -10.10 9.79
C LEU A 19 5.27 -10.20 8.66
N THR A 20 4.27 -11.07 8.79
CA THR A 20 3.19 -11.20 7.79
C THR A 20 2.40 -9.91 7.64
N TRP A 21 2.09 -9.25 8.75
CA TRP A 21 1.36 -7.98 8.73
C TRP A 21 2.16 -6.88 8.01
N ASN A 22 3.42 -6.67 8.40
CA ASN A 22 4.24 -5.57 7.87
C ASN A 22 4.75 -5.84 6.45
N CYS A 23 5.17 -7.07 6.14
CA CYS A 23 5.80 -7.39 4.86
C CYS A 23 4.82 -7.83 3.78
N LEU A 24 3.63 -8.35 4.12
CA LEU A 24 2.70 -8.86 3.12
C LEU A 24 1.38 -8.09 3.12
N LEU A 25 0.69 -8.02 4.25
CA LEU A 25 -0.66 -7.45 4.29
C LEU A 25 -0.66 -5.95 4.05
N LEU A 26 0.21 -5.20 4.74
CA LEU A 26 0.29 -3.74 4.59
C LEU A 26 0.61 -3.30 3.14
N PRO A 27 1.69 -3.78 2.49
CA PRO A 27 1.99 -3.39 1.11
C PRO A 27 0.91 -3.85 0.12
N THR A 28 0.21 -4.95 0.40
CA THR A 28 -0.95 -5.40 -0.40
C THR A 28 -2.11 -4.41 -0.34
N LEU A 29 -2.44 -3.92 0.86
CA LEU A 29 -3.50 -2.93 1.06
C LEU A 29 -3.14 -1.58 0.43
N GLU A 30 -1.88 -1.14 0.58
CA GLU A 30 -1.36 0.09 -0.02
C GLU A 30 -1.37 0.02 -1.53
N ALA A 31 -0.81 -1.04 -2.12
CA ALA A 31 -0.79 -1.23 -3.56
C ALA A 31 -2.21 -1.26 -4.15
N THR A 32 -3.16 -1.88 -3.45
CA THR A 32 -4.57 -1.89 -3.86
C THR A 32 -5.18 -0.50 -3.79
N SER A 33 -4.92 0.27 -2.73
CA SER A 33 -5.42 1.64 -2.62
C SER A 33 -4.83 2.57 -3.69
N ILE A 34 -3.54 2.46 -3.96
CA ILE A 34 -2.85 3.26 -4.98
C ILE A 34 -3.35 2.87 -6.37
N THR A 35 -3.55 1.57 -6.63
CA THR A 35 -4.12 1.09 -7.91
C THR A 35 -5.52 1.65 -8.12
N ARG A 36 -6.37 1.67 -7.08
CA ARG A 36 -7.71 2.29 -7.15
C ARG A 36 -7.64 3.78 -7.44
N TRP A 37 -6.68 4.49 -6.83
CA TRP A 37 -6.44 5.90 -7.10
C TRP A 37 -6.01 6.15 -8.55
N TYR A 38 -5.06 5.38 -9.09
CA TYR A 38 -4.66 5.45 -10.50
C TYR A 38 -5.81 5.14 -11.46
N TRP A 39 -6.65 4.16 -11.13
CA TRP A 39 -7.85 3.84 -11.90
C TRP A 39 -8.85 4.99 -11.89
N ALA A 40 -9.07 5.64 -10.74
CA ALA A 40 -9.94 6.81 -10.64
C ALA A 40 -9.39 8.00 -11.47
N ILE A 41 -8.07 8.23 -11.46
CA ILE A 41 -7.41 9.21 -12.33
C ILE A 41 -7.64 8.87 -13.80
N SER A 42 -7.37 7.63 -14.22
CA SER A 42 -7.51 7.20 -15.63
C SER A 42 -8.96 7.30 -16.13
N ARG A 43 -9.95 7.05 -15.25
CA ARG A 43 -11.37 7.24 -15.57
C ARG A 43 -11.76 8.71 -15.75
N LYS A 44 -11.20 9.62 -14.96
CA LYS A 44 -11.47 11.06 -15.07
C LYS A 44 -10.66 11.74 -16.18
N HIS A 45 -9.44 11.28 -16.43
CA HIS A 45 -8.49 11.87 -17.35
C HIS A 45 -8.11 10.86 -18.43
N SER A 46 -8.82 10.88 -19.56
CA SER A 46 -8.65 9.93 -20.69
C SER A 46 -7.25 9.95 -21.32
N VAL A 47 -6.49 11.02 -21.08
CA VAL A 47 -5.10 11.19 -21.54
C VAL A 47 -4.13 10.28 -20.78
N VAL A 48 -4.48 9.83 -19.57
CA VAL A 48 -3.59 9.03 -18.72
C VAL A 48 -3.93 7.55 -18.83
N LYS A 49 -3.03 6.81 -19.50
CA LYS A 49 -3.06 5.35 -19.51
C LYS A 49 -2.51 4.81 -18.17
N PRO A 50 -3.08 3.72 -17.62
CA PRO A 50 -2.53 3.08 -16.43
C PRO A 50 -1.14 2.53 -16.75
N ALA A 51 -0.09 3.28 -16.40
CA ALA A 51 1.29 2.94 -16.75
C ALA A 51 1.88 1.83 -15.88
N LYS A 52 1.31 1.57 -14.70
CA LYS A 52 1.85 0.62 -13.72
C LYS A 52 0.81 -0.43 -13.35
N THR A 53 1.16 -1.70 -13.53
CA THR A 53 0.39 -2.85 -13.08
C THR A 53 0.38 -2.93 -11.55
N TRP A 54 -0.68 -3.48 -10.97
CA TRP A 54 -0.79 -3.70 -9.51
C TRP A 54 0.46 -4.37 -8.92
N ALA A 55 1.01 -5.39 -9.58
CA ALA A 55 2.22 -6.08 -9.13
C ALA A 55 3.46 -5.18 -9.10
N HIS A 56 3.59 -4.25 -10.06
CA HIS A 56 4.68 -3.29 -10.08
C HIS A 56 4.54 -2.28 -8.93
N ILE A 57 3.32 -1.82 -8.67
CA ILE A 57 3.02 -0.96 -7.51
C ILE A 57 3.34 -1.73 -6.23
N TRP A 58 2.90 -2.98 -6.10
CA TRP A 58 3.16 -3.82 -4.94
C TRP A 58 4.66 -4.01 -4.67
N MET A 59 5.46 -4.37 -5.69
CA MET A 59 6.92 -4.46 -5.54
C MET A 59 7.55 -3.13 -5.14
N SER A 60 7.07 -2.01 -5.69
CA SER A 60 7.59 -0.68 -5.33
C SER A 60 7.21 -0.22 -3.92
N ASN A 61 6.19 -0.84 -3.30
CA ASN A 61 5.79 -0.57 -1.92
C ASN A 61 6.29 -1.67 -0.96
N PHE A 62 6.90 -2.75 -1.48
CA PHE A 62 7.45 -3.81 -0.67
C PHE A 62 8.79 -3.36 -0.08
N HIS A 63 8.75 -2.93 1.17
CA HIS A 63 9.93 -2.62 1.96
C HIS A 63 9.99 -3.54 3.17
N LEU A 64 11.13 -4.20 3.34
CA LEU A 64 11.44 -4.92 4.56
C LEU A 64 11.54 -3.86 5.68
N PHE A 65 10.66 -3.94 6.68
CA PHE A 65 10.63 -3.09 7.89
C PHE A 65 9.88 -1.74 7.85
N GLY A 66 8.97 -1.50 6.89
CA GLY A 66 8.05 -0.37 7.00
C GLY A 66 7.89 0.41 5.71
N ARG A 67 7.55 1.70 5.80
CA ARG A 67 7.20 2.54 4.64
C ARG A 67 8.19 3.69 4.51
N ASP A 68 8.76 3.89 3.31
CA ASP A 68 9.72 4.97 3.04
C ASP A 68 9.05 6.30 2.63
N PHE A 69 7.75 6.32 2.35
CA PHE A 69 7.07 7.53 1.86
C PHE A 69 5.71 7.75 2.52
N ASP A 70 5.39 9.00 2.87
CA ASP A 70 4.15 9.29 3.58
C ASP A 70 2.93 9.53 2.68
N SER A 71 3.14 10.12 1.50
CA SER A 71 2.08 10.45 0.53
C SER A 71 2.63 10.45 -0.90
N MET A 72 1.76 10.27 -1.88
CA MET A 72 2.05 10.47 -3.30
C MET A 72 1.19 11.61 -3.83
N SER A 73 1.78 12.61 -4.48
CA SER A 73 1.04 13.71 -5.11
C SER A 73 1.43 13.87 -6.57
N ASN A 74 0.46 14.18 -7.43
CA ASN A 74 0.70 14.59 -8.81
C ASN A 74 -0.29 15.70 -9.21
N ARG A 75 -0.20 16.18 -10.47
CA ARG A 75 -1.08 17.22 -11.00
C ARG A 75 -2.57 16.83 -11.06
N LEU A 76 -2.87 15.53 -10.97
CA LEU A 76 -4.22 14.98 -11.19
C LEU A 76 -4.86 14.48 -9.89
N GLY A 77 -4.13 14.48 -8.78
CA GLY A 77 -4.62 14.01 -7.50
C GLY A 77 -3.54 13.84 -6.45
N ARG A 78 -3.96 13.44 -5.26
CA ARG A 78 -3.10 13.17 -4.13
C ARG A 78 -3.59 11.91 -3.41
N TRP A 79 -2.65 11.05 -3.05
CA TRP A 79 -2.86 9.87 -2.22
C TRP A 79 -2.12 10.08 -0.91
N ASP A 80 -2.84 10.13 0.20
CA ASP A 80 -2.28 10.34 1.55
C ASP A 80 -2.27 9.05 2.38
N GLY A 81 -2.96 8.00 1.94
CA GLY A 81 -2.99 6.72 2.61
C GLY A 81 -4.08 5.78 2.11
N ILE A 82 -4.16 4.60 2.72
CA ILE A 82 -5.18 3.59 2.41
C ILE A 82 -6.57 4.22 2.60
N GLY A 83 -7.32 4.32 1.50
CA GLY A 83 -8.66 4.91 1.50
C GLY A 83 -8.73 6.44 1.59
N LYS A 84 -7.60 7.14 1.72
CA LYS A 84 -7.51 8.61 1.74
C LYS A 84 -6.80 9.09 0.49
N TRP A 85 -7.58 9.39 -0.54
CA TRP A 85 -7.06 9.93 -1.79
C TRP A 85 -8.09 10.79 -2.49
N THR A 86 -7.59 11.78 -3.23
CA THR A 86 -8.37 12.78 -3.94
C THR A 86 -7.92 12.82 -5.40
N VAL A 87 -8.86 13.00 -6.32
CA VAL A 87 -8.58 13.15 -7.75
C VAL A 87 -9.13 14.50 -8.18
N TYR A 88 -8.22 15.40 -8.55
CA TYR A 88 -8.55 16.75 -9.00
C TYR A 88 -9.27 16.67 -10.36
N SER A 89 -10.42 17.31 -10.45
CA SER A 89 -11.01 17.70 -11.74
C SER A 89 -10.26 18.96 -12.17
N GLY A 90 -9.78 19.00 -13.42
CA GLY A 90 -9.19 20.22 -13.98
C GLY A 90 -10.21 21.34 -14.22
N GLU A 91 -11.31 21.36 -13.45
CA GLU A 91 -12.41 22.34 -13.48
C GLU A 91 -12.37 23.29 -12.28
N GLU A 92 -11.35 23.19 -11.42
CA GLU A 92 -11.05 24.21 -10.40
C GLU A 92 -10.00 25.19 -10.94
N GLU A 93 -10.38 25.97 -11.96
CA GLU A 93 -9.83 27.30 -12.26
C GLU A 93 -10.97 28.34 -12.18
#